data_AF-A0A1V9DJ90-F1
#
_entry.id   AF-A0A1V9DJ90-F1
#
_cell.length_a   1.000
_cell.length_b   1.000
_cell.length_c   1.000
_cell.angle_alpha   90.00
_cell.angle_beta   90.00
_cell.angle_gamma   90.00
#
_symmetry.space_group_name_H-M   'P 1'
#
loop_
_entity.id
_entity.type
_entity.pdbx_description
1 polymer ?
#
loop_
_entity_poly.entity_id
_entity_poly.type
_entity_poly.pdbx_seq_one_letter_code
_entity_poly.pdbx_strand_id
1 'polypeptide(L)'
;MAKLTDKQELFAREYLKDLNATQAAIRAGYSEKTAKEAGYENLTKPHVLELVAELKAQRVEQTGIDAAYVLRRLVEIDQMDVLDIMTDDMSIKPVSEWPASWRRYLSGFDLADMFEGRGEDREMVGILKKIKWPDKVKNLELLGKHVTVQAFKDNVKNELVGPNGLPLAAPTFVVSFGADDDDSGEET
;
A
#
# COMPACT_ATOMS: atom_id res chain seq x y z
N MET A 1 -20.44 -25.40 -5.62
CA MET A 1 -20.27 -23.95 -5.41
C MET A 1 -21.61 -23.28 -5.63
N ALA A 2 -22.03 -22.38 -4.74
CA ALA A 2 -23.26 -21.63 -4.93
C ALA A 2 -23.11 -20.66 -6.11
N LYS A 3 -24.09 -20.65 -7.02
CA LYS A 3 -24.09 -19.74 -8.18
C LYS A 3 -24.30 -18.31 -7.70
N LEU A 4 -23.44 -17.38 -8.14
CA LEU A 4 -23.60 -15.94 -7.93
C LEU A 4 -24.94 -15.45 -8.49
N THR A 5 -25.62 -14.57 -7.76
CA THR A 5 -26.76 -13.83 -8.29
C THR A 5 -26.28 -12.59 -9.04
N ASP A 6 -27.09 -12.08 -9.97
CA ASP A 6 -26.75 -10.87 -10.74
C ASP A 6 -26.44 -9.66 -9.82
N LYS A 7 -27.15 -9.53 -8.70
CA LYS A 7 -26.88 -8.47 -7.71
C LYS A 7 -25.55 -8.67 -6.99
N GLN A 8 -25.15 -9.91 -6.72
CA GLN A 8 -23.86 -10.21 -6.08
C GLN A 8 -22.69 -9.99 -7.04
N GLU A 9 -22.87 -10.34 -8.32
CA GLU A 9 -21.87 -10.05 -9.35
C GLU A 9 -21.70 -8.54 -9.53
N LEU A 10 -22.82 -7.81 -9.66
CA LEU A 10 -22.78 -6.35 -9.78
C LEU A 10 -22.16 -5.71 -8.53
N PHE A 11 -22.49 -6.20 -7.33
CA PHE A 11 -21.86 -5.77 -6.08
C PHE A 11 -20.33 -5.92 -6.13
N ALA A 12 -19.81 -7.08 -6.54
CA ALA A 12 -18.36 -7.31 -6.61
C ALA A 12 -17.67 -6.33 -7.58
N ARG A 13 -18.27 -6.07 -8.74
CA ARG A 13 -17.76 -5.10 -9.72
C ARG A 13 -17.78 -3.66 -9.17
N GLU A 14 -18.87 -3.28 -8.52
CA GLU A 14 -19.03 -1.94 -7.92
C GLU A 14 -18.13 -1.71 -6.72
N TYR A 15 -17.86 -2.75 -5.92
CA TYR A 15 -16.97 -2.70 -4.77
C TYR A 15 -15.53 -2.39 -5.17
N LEU A 16 -15.07 -2.90 -6.31
CA LEU A 16 -13.70 -2.67 -6.77
C LEU A 16 -13.43 -1.26 -7.32
N LYS A 17 -14.43 -0.37 -7.35
CA LYS A 17 -14.24 1.02 -7.77
C LYS A 17 -13.65 1.88 -6.64
N ASP A 18 -14.14 1.71 -5.42
CA ASP A 18 -13.82 2.56 -4.27
C ASP A 18 -13.60 1.78 -2.97
N LEU A 19 -13.72 0.45 -2.99
CA LEU A 19 -13.66 -0.44 -1.84
C LEU A 19 -14.68 -0.05 -0.74
N ASN A 20 -15.80 0.56 -1.13
CA ASN A 20 -16.87 0.98 -0.24
C ASN A 20 -18.05 0.00 -0.36
N ALA A 21 -18.24 -0.85 0.67
CA ALA A 21 -19.26 -1.89 0.68
C ALA A 21 -20.68 -1.31 0.60
N THR A 22 -20.99 -0.26 1.36
CA THR A 22 -22.32 0.37 1.38
C THR A 22 -22.65 0.95 0.02
N GLN A 23 -21.73 1.72 -0.58
CA GLN A 23 -21.96 2.35 -1.88
C GLN A 23 -22.03 1.31 -3.01
N ALA A 24 -21.24 0.24 -2.94
CA ALA A 24 -21.33 -0.87 -3.86
C ALA A 24 -22.70 -1.57 -3.80
N ALA A 25 -23.26 -1.77 -2.61
CA ALA A 25 -24.59 -2.32 -2.44
C ALA A 25 -25.68 -1.42 -3.03
N ILE A 26 -25.61 -0.10 -2.82
CA ILE A 26 -26.56 0.85 -3.44
C ILE A 26 -26.49 0.76 -4.96
N ARG A 27 -25.28 0.84 -5.53
CA ARG A 27 -25.08 0.76 -6.99
C ARG A 27 -25.47 -0.59 -7.59
N ALA A 28 -25.40 -1.66 -6.80
CA ALA A 28 -25.86 -2.99 -7.18
C ALA A 28 -27.37 -3.22 -7.03
N GLY A 29 -28.13 -2.19 -6.65
CA GLY A 29 -29.59 -2.25 -6.56
C GLY A 29 -30.11 -2.92 -5.28
N TYR A 30 -29.35 -2.88 -4.19
CA TYR A 30 -29.87 -3.15 -2.85
C TYR A 30 -30.61 -1.92 -2.30
N SER A 31 -31.53 -2.13 -1.37
CA SER A 31 -32.25 -1.04 -0.70
C SER A 31 -31.26 -0.13 0.02
N GLU A 32 -31.34 1.19 -0.22
CA GLU A 32 -30.50 2.17 0.46
C GLU A 32 -30.59 2.07 1.99
N LYS A 33 -31.79 1.77 2.51
CA LYS A 33 -32.05 1.63 3.95
C LYS A 33 -31.27 0.47 4.59
N THR A 34 -30.92 -0.55 3.81
CA THR A 34 -30.23 -1.76 4.30
C THR A 34 -28.91 -2.01 3.55
N ALA A 35 -28.41 -1.01 2.81
CA ALA A 35 -27.24 -1.18 1.96
C ALA A 35 -25.96 -1.43 2.76
N LYS A 36 -25.90 -0.89 3.99
CA LYS A 36 -24.79 -1.14 4.91
C LYS A 36 -24.75 -2.62 5.28
N GLU A 37 -25.85 -3.16 5.78
CA GLU A 37 -25.97 -4.56 6.17
C GLU A 37 -25.74 -5.50 4.99
N ALA A 38 -26.36 -5.22 3.84
CA ALA A 38 -26.18 -5.99 2.61
C ALA A 38 -24.72 -5.97 2.11
N GLY A 39 -24.03 -4.84 2.23
CA GLY A 39 -22.62 -4.71 1.90
C GLY A 39 -21.74 -5.61 2.78
N TYR A 40 -21.94 -5.56 4.10
CA TYR A 40 -21.23 -6.45 5.03
C TYR A 40 -21.55 -7.94 4.76
N GLU A 41 -22.83 -8.27 4.56
CA GLU A 41 -23.27 -9.64 4.29
C GLU A 41 -22.69 -10.18 2.97
N ASN A 42 -22.59 -9.36 1.93
CA ASN A 42 -21.95 -9.79 0.69
C ASN A 42 -20.44 -10.00 0.86
N LEU A 43 -19.77 -9.22 1.70
CA LEU A 43 -18.35 -9.42 2.00
C LEU A 43 -18.05 -10.61 2.91
N THR A 44 -19.05 -11.24 3.53
CA THR A 44 -18.86 -12.48 4.30
C THR A 44 -19.14 -13.74 3.47
N LYS A 45 -19.71 -13.60 2.27
CA LYS A 45 -20.03 -14.72 1.38
C LYS A 45 -18.80 -15.18 0.59
N PRO A 46 -18.36 -16.46 0.74
CA PRO A 46 -17.15 -16.95 0.08
C PRO A 46 -17.16 -16.77 -1.45
N HIS A 47 -18.27 -17.08 -2.13
CA HIS A 47 -18.38 -16.96 -3.59
C HIS A 47 -18.33 -15.51 -4.10
N VAL A 48 -18.72 -14.53 -3.28
CA VAL A 48 -18.57 -13.10 -3.62
C VAL A 48 -17.12 -12.67 -3.43
N LEU A 49 -16.47 -13.12 -2.36
CA LEU A 49 -15.05 -12.85 -2.11
C LEU A 49 -14.15 -13.47 -3.20
N GLU A 50 -14.48 -14.68 -3.65
CA GLU A 50 -13.80 -15.34 -4.78
C GLU A 50 -13.88 -14.49 -6.05
N LEU A 51 -15.08 -14.00 -6.42
CA LEU A 51 -15.24 -13.11 -7.58
C LEU A 51 -14.48 -11.79 -7.40
N VAL A 52 -14.49 -11.19 -6.21
CA VAL A 52 -13.72 -9.98 -5.92
C VAL A 52 -12.21 -10.24 -6.10
N ALA A 53 -11.72 -11.40 -5.67
CA ALA A 53 -10.33 -11.78 -5.85
C ALA A 53 -9.98 -12.01 -7.33
N GLU A 54 -10.83 -12.69 -8.08
CA GLU A 54 -10.68 -12.91 -9.52
C GLU A 54 -10.62 -11.58 -10.28
N LEU A 55 -11.58 -10.68 -10.04
CA LEU A 55 -11.62 -9.37 -10.69
C LEU A 55 -10.41 -8.49 -10.33
N LYS A 56 -9.88 -8.60 -9.10
CA LYS A 56 -8.62 -7.96 -8.72
C LYS A 56 -7.45 -8.53 -9.53
N ALA A 57 -7.36 -9.86 -9.67
CA ALA A 57 -6.31 -10.52 -10.43
C ALA A 57 -6.38 -10.12 -11.92
N GLN A 58 -7.57 -10.12 -12.53
CA GLN A 58 -7.77 -9.68 -13.92
C GLN A 58 -7.33 -8.22 -14.12
N ARG A 59 -7.63 -7.32 -13.18
CA ARG A 59 -7.15 -5.93 -13.26
C ARG A 59 -5.63 -5.84 -13.20
N VAL A 60 -4.99 -6.63 -12.34
CA VAL A 60 -3.53 -6.70 -12.26
C VAL A 60 -2.95 -7.24 -13.57
N GLU A 61 -3.54 -8.29 -14.14
CA GLU A 61 -3.11 -8.86 -15.42
C GLU A 61 -3.24 -7.85 -16.58
N GLN A 62 -4.35 -7.11 -16.64
CA GLN A 62 -4.60 -6.10 -17.68
C GLN A 62 -3.66 -4.90 -17.57
N THR A 63 -3.33 -4.46 -16.36
CA THR A 63 -2.54 -3.24 -16.14
C THR A 63 -1.06 -3.51 -15.97
N GLY A 64 -0.68 -4.70 -15.51
CA GLY A 64 0.68 -5.02 -15.05
C GLY A 64 1.11 -4.26 -13.79
N ILE A 65 0.17 -3.65 -13.07
CA ILE A 65 0.43 -2.79 -11.91
C ILE A 65 -0.06 -3.52 -10.66
N ASP A 66 0.86 -4.19 -9.98
CA ASP A 66 0.67 -4.77 -8.65
C ASP A 66 1.53 -4.07 -7.59
N ALA A 67 1.43 -4.55 -6.35
CA ALA A 67 2.25 -4.07 -5.25
C ALA A 67 3.76 -4.20 -5.54
N ALA A 68 4.18 -5.30 -6.17
CA ALA A 68 5.58 -5.54 -6.51
C ALA A 68 6.09 -4.54 -7.55
N TYR A 69 5.29 -4.20 -8.55
CA TYR A 69 5.57 -3.15 -9.52
C TYR A 69 5.81 -1.81 -8.83
N VAL A 70 4.91 -1.39 -7.94
CA VAL A 70 5.05 -0.12 -7.22
C VAL A 70 6.32 -0.12 -6.37
N LEU A 71 6.57 -1.19 -5.61
CA LEU A 71 7.77 -1.32 -4.79
C LEU A 71 9.06 -1.26 -5.62
N ARG A 72 9.13 -1.98 -6.76
CA ARG A 72 10.30 -1.91 -7.65
C ARG A 72 10.53 -0.49 -8.16
N ARG A 73 9.48 0.25 -8.51
CA ARG A 73 9.59 1.62 -9.01
C ARG A 73 10.10 2.56 -7.91
N LEU A 74 9.62 2.40 -6.68
CA LEU A 74 10.15 3.16 -5.54
C LEU A 74 11.63 2.81 -5.28
N VAL A 75 12.03 1.55 -5.34
CA VAL A 75 13.46 1.16 -5.21
C VAL A 75 14.30 1.76 -6.34
N GLU A 76 13.81 1.76 -7.59
CA GLU A 76 14.50 2.38 -8.73
C GLU A 76 14.78 3.86 -8.48
N ILE A 77 13.84 4.61 -7.87
CA ILE A 77 14.03 6.02 -7.49
C ILE A 77 15.07 6.16 -6.37
N ASP A 78 15.00 5.29 -5.36
CA ASP A 78 15.92 5.32 -4.21
C ASP A 78 17.38 5.12 -4.65
N GLN A 79 17.59 4.21 -5.61
CA GLN A 79 18.91 3.83 -6.11
C GLN A 79 19.51 4.81 -7.13
N MET A 80 18.78 5.84 -7.57
CA MET A 80 19.31 6.83 -8.53
C MET A 80 20.55 7.53 -7.99
N ASP A 81 21.68 7.52 -8.69
CA ASP A 81 22.91 8.18 -8.26
C ASP A 81 23.20 9.40 -9.15
N VAL A 82 23.57 10.53 -8.53
CA VAL A 82 23.94 11.74 -9.27
C VAL A 82 25.11 11.50 -10.22
N LEU A 83 26.03 10.58 -9.86
CA LEU A 83 27.17 10.20 -10.69
C LEU A 83 26.75 9.51 -12.00
N ASP A 84 25.51 9.03 -12.10
CA ASP A 84 24.96 8.51 -13.35
C ASP A 84 24.91 9.60 -14.42
N ILE A 85 24.60 10.84 -14.03
CA ILE A 85 24.30 11.94 -14.97
C ILE A 85 25.26 13.13 -14.87
N MET A 86 26.20 13.13 -13.92
CA MET A 86 27.21 14.17 -13.76
C MET A 86 28.63 13.61 -13.87
N THR A 87 29.55 14.44 -14.33
CA THR A 87 31.00 14.17 -14.35
C THR A 87 31.67 14.76 -13.11
N ASP A 88 32.92 14.36 -12.85
CA ASP A 88 33.66 14.77 -11.64
C ASP A 88 33.91 16.29 -11.57
N ASP A 89 33.90 16.98 -12.70
CA ASP A 89 33.99 18.43 -12.83
C ASP A 89 32.64 19.15 -12.63
N MET A 90 31.61 18.42 -12.16
CA MET A 90 30.23 18.89 -11.96
C MET A 90 29.49 19.27 -13.25
N SER A 91 30.01 18.92 -14.43
CA SER A 91 29.26 19.05 -15.68
C SER A 91 28.16 17.98 -15.77
N ILE A 92 27.08 18.29 -16.49
CA ILE A 92 25.98 17.35 -16.72
C ILE A 92 26.23 16.62 -18.04
N LYS A 93 26.24 15.28 -17.99
CA LYS A 93 26.39 14.42 -19.16
C LYS A 93 25.26 14.67 -20.17
N PRO A 94 25.46 14.39 -21.48
CA PRO A 94 24.40 14.42 -22.47
C PRO A 94 23.20 13.55 -22.06
N VAL A 95 21.97 14.01 -22.31
CA VAL A 95 20.74 13.28 -21.93
C VAL A 95 20.65 11.90 -22.58
N SER A 96 21.29 11.71 -23.73
CA SER A 96 21.42 10.41 -24.40
C SER A 96 22.16 9.36 -23.57
N GLU A 97 23.05 9.79 -22.68
CA GLU A 97 23.81 8.91 -21.78
C GLU A 97 23.08 8.64 -20.47
N TRP A 98 21.96 9.32 -20.22
CA TRP A 98 21.26 9.18 -18.95
C TRP A 98 20.54 7.82 -18.87
N PRO A 99 20.67 7.11 -17.73
CA PRO A 99 19.84 5.96 -17.44
C PRO A 99 18.35 6.31 -17.53
N ALA A 100 17.53 5.29 -17.83
CA ALA A 100 16.09 5.50 -17.99
C ALA A 100 15.42 6.02 -16.69
N SER A 101 15.93 5.64 -15.51
CA SER A 101 15.46 6.14 -14.22
C SER A 101 15.49 7.67 -14.14
N TRP A 102 16.63 8.27 -14.50
CA TRP A 102 16.82 9.72 -14.56
C TRP A 102 15.86 10.43 -15.51
N ARG A 103 15.60 9.84 -16.69
CA ARG A 103 14.67 10.40 -17.66
C ARG A 103 13.19 10.25 -17.25
N ARG A 104 12.86 9.25 -16.44
CA ARG A 104 11.49 8.94 -16.03
C ARG A 104 11.05 9.63 -14.74
N TYR A 105 11.97 9.94 -13.85
CA TYR A 105 11.64 10.38 -12.49
C TYR A 105 12.06 11.80 -12.13
N LEU A 106 12.74 12.52 -13.03
CA LEU A 106 13.18 13.88 -12.77
C LEU A 106 12.01 14.76 -12.31
N SER A 107 12.19 15.48 -11.21
CA SER A 107 11.13 16.34 -10.64
C SER A 107 11.08 17.73 -11.28
N GLY A 108 12.11 18.10 -12.05
CA GLY A 108 12.19 19.37 -12.75
C GLY A 108 13.54 19.59 -13.42
N PHE A 109 13.52 20.33 -14.51
CA PHE A 109 14.71 20.74 -15.25
C PHE A 109 14.52 22.17 -15.75
N ASP A 110 15.24 23.12 -15.16
CA ASP A 110 15.20 24.52 -15.60
C ASP A 110 16.44 24.83 -16.44
N LEU A 111 16.21 25.42 -17.61
CA LEU A 111 17.23 25.98 -18.48
C LEU A 111 17.05 27.50 -18.54
N ALA A 112 18.10 28.25 -18.28
CA ALA A 112 18.10 29.68 -18.47
C ALA A 112 19.36 30.12 -19.23
N ASP A 113 19.15 30.74 -20.38
CA ASP A 113 20.21 31.42 -21.11
C ASP A 113 20.54 32.72 -20.36
N MET A 114 21.81 32.85 -19.99
CA MET A 114 22.34 34.00 -19.28
C MET A 114 22.87 35.00 -20.30
N PHE A 115 22.43 36.25 -20.19
CA PHE A 115 22.88 37.34 -21.06
C PHE A 115 23.50 38.47 -20.25
N GLU A 116 24.51 39.11 -20.81
CA GLU A 116 25.14 40.31 -20.26
C GLU A 116 25.04 41.45 -21.29
N GLY A 117 25.08 42.71 -20.83
CA GLY A 117 24.93 43.89 -21.69
C GLY A 117 23.47 44.37 -21.88
N ARG A 118 23.29 45.40 -22.70
CA ARG A 118 21.97 46.02 -23.00
C ARG A 118 21.92 46.45 -24.47
N GLY A 119 20.72 46.47 -25.06
CA GLY A 119 20.53 46.94 -26.43
C GLY A 119 21.23 46.03 -27.44
N GLU A 120 21.99 46.62 -28.35
CA GLU A 120 22.75 45.91 -29.39
C GLU A 120 23.97 45.16 -28.84
N ASP A 121 24.47 45.55 -27.65
CA ASP A 121 25.61 44.91 -26.98
C ASP A 121 25.21 43.70 -26.11
N ARG A 122 23.99 43.17 -26.28
CA ARG A 122 23.52 42.03 -25.48
C ARG A 122 24.12 40.73 -26.02
N GLU A 123 24.97 40.09 -25.23
CA GLU A 123 25.61 38.82 -25.57
C GLU A 123 25.19 37.68 -24.64
N MET A 124 25.09 36.45 -25.18
CA MET A 124 24.83 35.26 -24.38
C MET A 124 26.13 34.82 -23.70
N VAL A 125 26.18 34.90 -22.37
CA VAL A 125 27.38 34.62 -21.56
C VAL A 125 27.38 33.24 -20.91
N GLY A 126 26.27 32.50 -20.96
CA GLY A 126 26.23 31.14 -20.46
C GLY A 126 24.85 30.54 -20.43
N ILE A 127 24.76 29.30 -19.95
CA ILE A 127 23.50 28.57 -19.77
C ILE A 127 23.48 28.01 -18.35
N LEU A 128 22.52 28.46 -17.54
CA LEU A 128 22.23 27.86 -16.24
C LEU A 128 21.37 26.62 -16.44
N LYS A 129 21.82 25.49 -15.88
CA LYS A 129 21.07 24.23 -15.84
C LYS A 129 20.78 23.88 -14.39
N LYS A 130 19.51 23.78 -14.02
CA LYS A 130 19.09 23.40 -12.68
C LYS A 130 18.27 22.12 -12.73
N ILE A 131 18.75 21.11 -12.00
CA ILE A 131 18.08 19.80 -11.88
C ILE A 131 17.39 19.71 -10.53
N LYS A 132 16.11 19.31 -10.53
CA LYS A 132 15.38 18.96 -9.32
C LYS A 132 15.22 17.44 -9.23
N TRP A 133 15.85 16.88 -8.20
CA TRP A 133 15.86 15.46 -7.88
C TRP A 133 14.53 15.00 -7.26
N PRO A 134 14.15 13.72 -7.40
CA PRO A 134 13.09 13.12 -6.61
C PRO A 134 13.35 13.26 -5.11
N ASP A 135 12.30 13.43 -4.32
CA ASP A 135 12.40 13.40 -2.85
C ASP A 135 12.63 11.96 -2.37
N LYS A 136 13.90 11.62 -2.11
CA LYS A 136 14.29 10.29 -1.65
C LYS A 136 13.78 9.96 -0.24
N VAL A 137 13.61 10.96 0.62
CA VAL A 137 13.08 10.73 1.97
C VAL A 137 11.61 10.35 1.88
N LYS A 138 10.84 11.08 1.07
CA LYS A 138 9.43 10.73 0.81
C LYS A 138 9.30 9.35 0.16
N ASN A 139 10.21 9.01 -0.73
CA ASN A 139 10.26 7.71 -1.39
C ASN A 139 10.48 6.56 -0.39
N LEU A 140 11.42 6.70 0.55
CA LEU A 140 11.64 5.75 1.64
C LEU A 140 10.44 5.67 2.60
N GLU A 141 9.78 6.79 2.87
CA GLU A 141 8.55 6.83 3.67
C GLU A 141 7.44 5.96 3.02
N LEU A 142 7.25 6.11 1.69
CA LEU A 142 6.26 5.33 0.94
C LEU A 142 6.61 3.84 0.90
N LEU A 143 7.89 3.49 0.72
CA LEU A 143 8.37 2.10 0.81
C LEU A 143 8.03 1.50 2.17
N GLY A 144 8.37 2.17 3.27
CA GLY A 144 8.11 1.64 4.61
C GLY A 144 6.63 1.59 5.00
N LYS A 145 5.79 2.44 4.40
CA LYS A 145 4.32 2.42 4.59
C LYS A 145 3.61 1.30 3.83
N HIS A 146 4.28 0.63 2.90
CA HIS A 146 3.68 -0.48 2.16
C HIS A 146 3.21 -1.59 3.13
N VAL A 147 2.04 -2.16 2.84
CA VAL A 147 1.35 -3.12 3.73
C VAL A 147 2.15 -4.38 4.06
N THR A 148 3.12 -4.76 3.23
CA THR A 148 4.02 -5.88 3.51
C THR A 148 5.33 -5.45 4.17
N VAL A 149 5.79 -4.21 3.94
CA VAL A 149 7.07 -3.72 4.48
C VAL A 149 6.89 -3.24 5.92
N GLN A 150 5.87 -2.42 6.17
CA GLN A 150 5.46 -1.93 7.50
C GLN A 150 6.63 -1.41 8.39
N ALA A 151 7.66 -0.80 7.81
CA ALA A 151 8.88 -0.39 8.53
C ALA A 151 8.65 0.72 9.58
N PHE A 152 7.53 1.44 9.49
CA PHE A 152 7.16 2.54 10.39
C PHE A 152 5.92 2.23 11.23
N LYS A 153 5.49 0.97 11.33
CA LYS A 153 4.42 0.63 12.26
C LYS A 153 4.92 0.85 13.67
N ASP A 154 4.26 1.74 14.40
CA ASP A 154 4.36 1.75 15.85
C ASP A 154 3.93 0.36 16.33
N ASN A 155 4.78 -0.30 17.10
CA ASN A 155 4.39 -1.48 17.86
C ASN A 155 3.37 -1.03 18.90
N VAL A 156 2.11 -0.88 18.49
CA VAL A 156 0.99 -0.80 19.40
C VAL A 156 0.85 -2.20 19.97
N LYS A 157 1.63 -2.49 21.02
CA LYS A 157 1.28 -3.54 21.96
C LYS A 157 -0.08 -3.13 22.52
N ASN A 158 -1.15 -3.66 21.95
CA ASN A 158 -2.44 -3.69 22.63
C ASN A 158 -2.28 -4.67 23.80
N GLU A 159 -1.63 -4.22 24.87
CA GLU A 159 -1.73 -4.89 26.16
C GLU A 159 -3.20 -4.78 26.56
N LEU A 160 -3.94 -5.88 26.41
CA LEU A 160 -5.30 -5.97 26.86
C LEU A 160 -5.25 -5.84 28.40
N VAL A 161 -5.58 -4.66 28.89
CA VAL A 161 -5.72 -4.37 30.32
C VAL A 161 -7.16 -4.64 30.76
N GLY A 162 -7.32 -5.23 31.94
CA GLY A 162 -8.63 -5.41 32.54
C GLY A 162 -9.27 -4.07 32.93
N PRO A 163 -10.54 -4.06 33.37
CA PRO A 163 -11.26 -2.85 33.79
C PRO A 163 -10.53 -2.01 34.87
N ASN A 164 -9.59 -2.62 35.59
CA ASN A 164 -8.82 -2.02 36.67
C ASN A 164 -7.44 -1.49 36.21
N GLY A 165 -7.14 -1.50 34.91
CA GLY A 165 -5.86 -1.05 34.36
C GLY A 165 -4.69 -2.03 34.58
N LEU A 166 -4.94 -3.19 35.18
CA LEU A 166 -3.95 -4.27 35.35
C LEU A 166 -3.92 -5.17 34.11
N PRO A 167 -2.76 -5.77 33.76
CA PRO A 167 -2.69 -6.76 32.69
C PRO A 167 -3.72 -7.87 32.89
N LEU A 168 -4.41 -8.29 31.81
CA LEU A 168 -5.29 -9.45 31.87
C LEU A 168 -4.49 -10.68 32.32
N ALA A 169 -4.76 -11.14 33.53
CA ALA A 169 -4.24 -12.43 33.99
C ALA A 169 -4.81 -13.52 33.09
N ALA A 170 -3.93 -14.31 32.47
CA ALA A 170 -4.37 -15.52 31.79
C ALA A 170 -5.11 -16.40 32.82
N PRO A 171 -6.34 -16.86 32.54
CA PRO A 171 -7.06 -17.69 33.49
C PRO A 171 -6.29 -18.99 33.69
N THR A 172 -5.74 -19.20 34.88
CA THR A 172 -5.16 -20.47 35.28
C THR A 172 -6.30 -21.44 35.57
N PHE A 173 -6.65 -22.28 34.59
CA PHE A 173 -7.54 -23.41 34.83
C PHE A 173 -6.75 -24.51 35.56
N VAL A 174 -6.96 -24.63 36.87
CA VAL A 174 -6.53 -25.81 37.62
C VAL A 174 -7.57 -26.89 37.37
N VAL A 175 -7.27 -27.82 36.47
CA VAL A 175 -8.07 -29.04 36.31
C VAL A 175 -7.67 -29.98 37.44
N SER A 176 -8.46 -30.00 38.51
CA SER A 176 -8.35 -31.03 39.55
C SER A 176 -8.97 -32.31 39.04
N PHE A 177 -8.14 -33.29 38.69
CA PHE A 177 -8.59 -34.67 38.55
C PHE A 177 -8.88 -35.19 39.95
N GLY A 178 -10.16 -35.40 40.27
CA GLY A 178 -10.54 -36.11 41.49
C GLY A 178 -9.89 -37.48 41.45
N ALA A 179 -9.18 -37.85 42.51
CA ALA A 179 -8.82 -39.24 42.72
C ALA A 179 -10.14 -40.02 42.87
N ASP A 180 -10.35 -41.00 42.01
CA ASP A 180 -11.42 -41.97 42.21
C ASP A 180 -11.26 -42.57 43.60
N ASP A 181 -12.30 -42.44 44.42
CA ASP A 181 -12.40 -43.11 45.72
C ASP A 181 -12.29 -44.62 45.46
N ASP A 182 -11.15 -45.19 45.85
CA ASP A 182 -10.93 -46.63 45.89
C ASP A 182 -11.76 -47.18 47.07
N ASP A 183 -13.01 -47.51 46.79
CA ASP A 183 -13.91 -48.26 47.67
C ASP A 183 -13.39 -49.69 47.81
N SER A 184 -12.33 -49.86 48.61
CA SER A 184 -11.94 -51.17 49.13
C SER A 184 -12.72 -51.42 50.42
N GLY A 185 -13.89 -52.03 50.29
CA GLY A 185 -14.61 -52.61 51.40
C GLY A 185 -13.78 -53.73 52.05
N GLU A 186 -13.40 -53.53 53.31
CA GLU A 186 -13.03 -54.64 54.21
C GLU A 186 -14.27 -55.05 55.00
N GLU A 187 -14.83 -56.21 54.63
CA GLU A 187 -15.63 -57.04 55.53
C GLU A 187 -14.71 -57.58 56.64
N THR A 188 -14.97 -57.23 57.91
CA THR A 188 -15.23 -58.16 59.03
C THR A 188 -15.64 -57.39 60.29
#